data_AF-A0A6A6DFG6-F1
#
_entry.id   AF-A0A6A6DFG6-F1
#
_cell.length_a   1.000
_cell.length_b   1.000
_cell.length_c   1.000
_cell.angle_alpha   90.00
_cell.angle_beta   90.00
_cell.angle_gamma   90.00
#
_symmetry.space_group_name_H-M   'P 1'
#
loop_
_entity.id
_entity.type
_entity.pdbx_description
1 polymer ?
#
loop_
_entity_poly.entity_id
_entity_poly.type
_entity_poly.pdbx_seq_one_letter_code
_entity_poly.pdbx_strand_id
1 'polypeptide(L)'
;MDTSPNCAICNAPANPECPCESERLQIAVKQAEQRAMESRLAEIKDWVISHARQHILNGFERLTSARKQAHSTYLSSLPFYSVYMQYSGHPPIHPTHLAQLQAQISEAHAELKRGIDADWRASVLRYPEVLDYFYSLVELRLPNDRSPRVIEPPFAAAGYADRGYDHSRIGKEGKKKKRREREPSAAPIERGRGNREEHMYTVVGRTRGPPPVPTPPIQPGGYPHPPGFYRYQ
;
A
#
# COMPACT_ATOMS: atom_id res chain seq x y z
N MET A 1 -1.93 42.97 -36.57
CA MET A 1 -1.88 43.14 -35.11
C MET A 1 -1.55 41.77 -34.53
N ASP A 2 -0.51 41.67 -33.71
CA ASP A 2 -0.18 40.43 -33.02
C ASP A 2 -1.24 40.19 -31.94
N THR A 3 -2.00 39.10 -32.08
CA THR A 3 -3.09 38.72 -31.18
C THR A 3 -2.66 37.68 -30.16
N SER A 4 -1.35 37.38 -30.08
CA SER A 4 -0.82 36.38 -29.17
C SER A 4 -0.90 36.88 -27.73
N PRO A 5 -1.44 36.09 -26.79
CA PRO A 5 -1.57 36.51 -25.41
C PRO A 5 -0.20 36.58 -24.73
N ASN A 6 -0.06 37.52 -23.79
CA ASN A 6 1.05 37.49 -22.84
C ASN A 6 0.95 36.27 -21.92
N CYS A 7 2.08 35.84 -21.37
CA CYS A 7 2.12 34.76 -20.39
C CYS A 7 1.18 35.05 -19.20
N ALA A 8 0.26 34.14 -18.89
CA ALA A 8 -0.73 34.29 -17.83
C ALA A 8 -0.15 34.32 -16.40
N ILE A 9 1.15 34.02 -16.25
CA ILE A 9 1.83 33.91 -14.95
C ILE A 9 2.72 35.11 -14.67
N CYS A 10 3.55 35.50 -15.64
CA CYS A 10 4.52 36.60 -15.48
C CYS A 10 4.20 37.83 -16.36
N ASN A 11 3.16 37.75 -17.20
CA ASN A 11 2.73 38.81 -18.12
C ASN A 11 3.80 39.24 -19.15
N ALA A 12 4.83 38.41 -19.36
CA ALA A 12 5.79 38.64 -20.44
C ALA A 12 5.11 38.53 -21.81
N PRO A 13 5.57 39.27 -22.83
CA PRO A 13 5.08 39.15 -24.20
C PRO A 13 5.13 37.71 -24.71
N ALA A 14 4.36 37.41 -25.76
CA ALA A 14 4.36 36.13 -26.45
C ALA A 14 5.73 35.82 -27.06
N ASN A 15 6.66 35.38 -26.23
CA ASN A 15 7.96 34.88 -26.62
C ASN A 15 7.90 33.34 -26.60
N PRO A 16 8.38 32.63 -27.63
CA PRO A 16 8.36 31.16 -27.69
C PRO A 16 9.06 30.42 -26.54
N GLU A 17 9.71 31.11 -25.60
CA GLU A 17 10.62 30.53 -24.61
C GLU A 17 10.21 30.77 -23.13
N CYS A 18 8.98 31.23 -22.84
CA CYS A 18 8.55 31.43 -21.45
C CYS A 18 8.12 30.10 -20.79
N PRO A 19 8.82 29.58 -19.77
CA PRO A 19 8.53 28.26 -19.19
C PRO A 19 7.33 28.26 -18.23
N CYS A 20 6.91 29.42 -17.72
CA CYS A 20 6.01 29.53 -16.57
C CYS A 20 4.67 28.79 -16.72
N GLU A 21 4.03 28.87 -17.88
CA GLU A 21 2.74 28.19 -18.12
C GLU A 21 2.93 26.67 -18.20
N SER A 22 4.01 26.23 -18.86
CA SER A 22 4.34 24.80 -18.99
C SER A 22 4.67 24.18 -17.63
N GLU A 23 5.43 24.88 -16.78
CA GLU A 23 5.74 24.45 -15.41
C GLU A 23 4.48 24.37 -14.56
N ARG A 24 3.60 25.36 -14.66
CA ARG A 24 2.33 25.36 -13.91
C ARG A 24 1.41 24.23 -14.35
N LEU A 25 1.36 23.94 -15.66
CA LEU A 25 0.64 22.80 -16.19
C LEU A 25 1.21 21.48 -15.64
N GLN A 26 2.53 21.31 -15.63
CA GLN A 26 3.17 20.11 -15.07
C GLN A 26 2.82 19.93 -13.58
N ILE A 27 2.80 21.01 -12.79
CA ILE A 27 2.38 20.96 -11.38
C ILE A 27 0.91 20.54 -11.27
N ALA A 28 0.02 21.14 -12.07
CA ALA A 28 -1.40 20.83 -12.07
C ALA A 28 -1.67 19.36 -12.46
N VAL A 29 -0.92 18.83 -13.44
CA VAL A 29 -0.98 17.41 -13.84
C VAL A 29 -0.59 16.51 -12.68
N LYS A 30 0.55 16.76 -12.02
CA LYS A 30 1.01 15.97 -10.86
C LYS A 30 -0.03 15.95 -9.73
N GLN A 31 -0.64 17.10 -9.43
CA GLN A 31 -1.70 17.19 -8.42
C GLN A 31 -2.98 16.45 -8.83
N ALA A 32 -3.36 16.51 -10.10
CA ALA A 32 -4.51 15.79 -10.62
C ALA A 32 -4.27 14.28 -10.61
N GLU A 33 -3.09 13.83 -11.03
CA GLU A 33 -2.66 12.44 -11.01
C GLU A 33 -2.72 11.87 -9.60
N GLN A 34 -2.11 12.56 -8.62
CA GLN A 34 -2.15 12.12 -7.23
C GLN A 34 -3.59 11.92 -6.75
N ARG A 35 -4.46 12.92 -6.92
CA ARG A 35 -5.87 12.82 -6.48
C ARG A 35 -6.66 11.71 -7.18
N ALA A 36 -6.39 11.46 -8.45
CA ALA A 36 -7.17 10.51 -9.25
C ALA A 36 -6.65 9.06 -9.15
N MET A 37 -5.33 8.88 -9.05
CA MET A 37 -4.65 7.59 -9.20
C MET A 37 -4.11 7.01 -7.89
N GLU A 38 -3.85 7.81 -6.85
CA GLU A 38 -3.22 7.33 -5.61
C GLU A 38 -4.02 6.21 -4.94
N SER A 39 -5.34 6.39 -4.77
CA SER A 39 -6.21 5.37 -4.18
C SER A 39 -6.31 4.11 -5.03
N ARG A 40 -6.37 4.26 -6.36
CA ARG A 40 -6.44 3.13 -7.31
C ARG A 40 -5.14 2.33 -7.29
N LEU A 41 -4.00 3.00 -7.29
CA LEU A 41 -2.70 2.35 -7.24
C LEU A 41 -2.49 1.63 -5.91
N ALA A 42 -2.98 2.20 -4.80
CA ALA A 42 -2.95 1.54 -3.50
C ALA A 42 -3.77 0.24 -3.51
N GLU A 43 -5.00 0.28 -4.02
CA GLU A 43 -5.87 -0.90 -4.15
C GLU A 43 -5.23 -1.98 -5.03
N ILE A 44 -4.65 -1.59 -6.18
CA ILE A 44 -3.92 -2.50 -7.07
C ILE A 44 -2.74 -3.14 -6.33
N LYS A 45 -1.92 -2.35 -5.63
CA LYS A 45 -0.77 -2.85 -4.88
C LYS A 45 -1.20 -3.86 -3.82
N ASP A 46 -2.23 -3.55 -3.04
CA ASP A 46 -2.74 -4.42 -1.99
C ASP A 46 -3.26 -5.75 -2.58
N TRP A 47 -4.00 -5.66 -3.69
CA TRP A 47 -4.47 -6.84 -4.41
C TRP A 47 -3.29 -7.70 -4.90
N VAL A 48 -2.31 -7.11 -5.59
CA VAL A 48 -1.14 -7.83 -6.11
C VAL A 48 -0.34 -8.48 -4.99
N ILE A 49 -0.07 -7.75 -3.89
CA ILE A 49 0.69 -8.26 -2.74
C ILE A 49 -0.02 -9.46 -2.12
N SER A 50 -1.33 -9.36 -1.91
CA SER A 50 -2.14 -10.44 -1.34
C SER A 50 -2.05 -11.71 -2.19
N HIS A 51 -2.24 -11.59 -3.51
CA HIS A 51 -2.25 -12.73 -4.42
C HIS A 51 -0.86 -13.33 -4.63
N ALA A 52 0.17 -12.50 -4.75
CA ALA A 52 1.55 -12.95 -4.86
C ALA A 52 1.98 -13.72 -3.61
N ARG A 53 1.69 -13.18 -2.42
CA ARG A 53 1.98 -13.86 -1.15
C ARG A 53 1.26 -15.20 -1.07
N GLN A 54 -0.04 -15.25 -1.39
CA GLN A 54 -0.79 -16.49 -1.34
C GLN A 54 -0.24 -17.54 -2.33
N HIS A 55 0.14 -17.13 -3.55
CA HIS A 55 0.74 -18.03 -4.53
C HIS A 55 2.05 -18.65 -4.01
N ILE A 56 2.94 -17.83 -3.44
CA ILE A 56 4.21 -18.29 -2.86
C ILE A 56 3.98 -19.23 -1.68
N LEU A 57 3.07 -18.88 -0.75
CA LEU A 57 2.76 -19.71 0.41
C LEU A 57 2.18 -21.07 -0.01
N ASN A 58 1.22 -21.09 -0.94
CA ASN A 58 0.65 -22.34 -1.45
C ASN A 58 1.72 -23.23 -2.11
N GLY A 59 2.67 -22.63 -2.84
CA GLY A 59 3.80 -23.35 -3.42
C GLY A 59 4.70 -23.97 -2.35
N PHE A 60 5.06 -23.18 -1.34
CA PHE A 60 5.90 -23.60 -0.24
C PHE A 60 5.26 -24.68 0.64
N GLU A 61 3.95 -24.61 0.89
CA GLU A 61 3.21 -25.62 1.62
C GLU A 61 3.28 -26.98 0.94
N ARG A 62 3.17 -27.02 -0.40
CA ARG A 62 3.32 -28.27 -1.17
C ARG A 62 4.72 -28.87 -1.03
N LEU A 63 5.76 -28.03 -1.14
CA LEU A 63 7.16 -28.46 -0.97
C LEU A 63 7.41 -29.00 0.46
N THR A 64 6.96 -28.24 1.46
CA THR A 64 7.10 -28.62 2.87
C THR A 64 6.36 -29.93 3.16
N SER A 65 5.16 -30.11 2.61
CA SER A 65 4.36 -31.33 2.77
C SER A 65 5.07 -32.54 2.15
N ALA A 66 5.60 -32.39 0.93
CA ALA A 66 6.38 -33.44 0.27
C ALA A 66 7.63 -33.83 1.06
N ARG A 67 8.38 -32.85 1.60
CA ARG A 67 9.55 -33.15 2.45
C ARG A 67 9.18 -33.83 3.75
N LYS A 68 8.12 -33.39 4.43
CA LYS A 68 7.64 -34.03 5.66
C LYS A 68 7.23 -35.49 5.41
N GLN A 69 6.57 -35.76 4.29
CA GLN A 69 6.22 -37.11 3.88
C GLN A 69 7.47 -37.96 3.63
N ALA A 70 8.43 -37.47 2.83
CA ALA A 70 9.69 -38.17 2.57
C ALA A 70 10.49 -38.43 3.85
N HIS A 71 10.53 -37.45 4.76
CA HIS A 71 11.17 -37.59 6.07
C HIS A 71 10.49 -38.65 6.93
N SER A 72 9.17 -38.67 7.00
CA SER A 72 8.42 -39.71 7.73
C SER A 72 8.69 -41.10 7.16
N THR A 73 8.71 -41.24 5.83
CA THR A 73 9.04 -42.50 5.17
C THR A 73 10.46 -42.95 5.51
N TYR A 74 11.43 -42.03 5.45
CA TYR A 74 12.81 -42.32 5.82
C TYR A 74 12.93 -42.80 7.27
N LEU A 75 12.33 -42.07 8.22
CA LEU A 75 12.36 -42.47 9.64
C LEU A 75 11.72 -43.86 9.83
N SER A 76 10.59 -44.13 9.19
CA SER A 76 9.95 -45.44 9.25
C SER A 76 10.80 -46.60 8.70
N SER A 77 11.75 -46.29 7.81
CA SER A 77 12.69 -47.27 7.24
C SER A 77 13.92 -47.53 8.11
N LEU A 78 14.18 -46.69 9.12
CA LEU A 78 15.36 -46.84 9.97
C LEU A 78 15.28 -48.12 10.83
N PRO A 79 16.39 -48.85 11.01
CA PRO A 79 16.44 -50.00 11.90
C PRO A 79 16.02 -49.62 13.32
N PHE A 80 15.20 -50.47 13.95
CA PHE A 80 14.71 -50.29 15.32
C PHE A 80 13.82 -49.05 15.56
N TYR A 81 13.46 -48.27 14.54
CA TYR A 81 12.64 -47.07 14.71
C TYR A 81 11.22 -47.37 15.19
N SER A 82 10.59 -48.44 14.68
CA SER A 82 9.27 -48.88 15.15
C SER A 82 9.26 -49.22 16.64
N VAL A 83 10.29 -49.94 17.11
CA VAL A 83 10.49 -50.27 18.54
C VAL A 83 10.78 -48.99 19.34
N TYR A 84 11.61 -48.09 18.82
CA TYR A 84 11.89 -46.80 19.45
C TYR A 84 10.61 -45.98 19.69
N MET A 85 9.71 -45.92 18.71
CA MET A 85 8.41 -45.23 18.84
C MET A 85 7.46 -45.94 19.80
N GLN A 86 7.41 -47.28 19.78
CA GLN A 86 6.55 -48.07 20.67
C GLN A 86 6.88 -47.86 22.16
N TYR A 87 8.17 -47.68 22.48
CA TYR A 87 8.65 -47.47 23.84
C TYR A 87 8.92 -45.99 24.17
N SER A 88 8.27 -45.06 23.47
CA SER A 88 8.36 -43.61 23.75
C SER A 88 9.81 -43.11 23.83
N GLY A 89 10.68 -43.61 22.95
CA GLY A 89 12.09 -43.23 22.86
C GLY A 89 13.04 -43.96 23.82
N HIS A 90 12.54 -44.91 24.62
CA HIS A 90 13.33 -45.72 25.57
C HIS A 90 13.23 -47.22 25.28
N PRO A 91 13.57 -47.68 24.07
CA PRO A 91 13.47 -49.09 23.70
C PRO A 91 14.46 -49.96 24.48
N PRO A 92 14.09 -51.19 24.86
CA PRO A 92 14.99 -52.14 25.54
C PRO A 92 15.96 -52.79 24.54
N ILE A 93 16.80 -51.98 23.89
CA ILE A 93 17.83 -52.40 22.93
C ILE A 93 19.22 -52.06 23.46
N HIS A 94 20.25 -52.66 22.86
CA HIS A 94 21.64 -52.41 23.25
C HIS A 94 21.99 -50.91 23.14
N PRO A 95 22.68 -50.30 24.13
CA PRO A 95 22.96 -48.86 24.17
C PRO A 95 23.64 -48.31 22.91
N THR A 96 24.52 -49.08 22.27
CA THR A 96 25.20 -48.68 21.03
C THR A 96 24.21 -48.51 19.87
N HIS A 97 23.24 -49.40 19.71
CA HIS A 97 22.23 -49.30 18.64
C HIS A 97 21.27 -48.14 18.91
N LEU A 98 20.95 -47.89 20.18
CA LEU A 98 20.14 -46.73 20.57
C LEU A 98 20.85 -45.41 20.22
N ALA A 99 22.14 -45.27 20.58
CA ALA A 99 22.92 -44.08 20.28
C ALA A 99 23.03 -43.84 18.76
N GLN A 100 23.26 -44.90 17.97
CA GLN A 100 23.30 -44.81 16.51
C GLN A 100 21.95 -44.37 15.91
N LEU A 101 20.85 -44.96 16.37
CA LEU A 101 19.51 -44.58 15.91
C LEU A 101 19.20 -43.11 16.26
N GLN A 102 19.52 -42.67 17.47
CA GLN A 102 19.34 -41.27 17.89
C GLN A 102 20.18 -40.31 17.05
N ALA A 103 21.41 -40.69 16.70
CA ALA A 103 22.25 -39.90 15.80
C ALA A 103 21.60 -39.79 14.41
N GLN A 104 21.11 -40.89 13.83
CA GLN A 104 20.43 -40.90 12.53
C GLN A 104 19.14 -40.07 12.53
N ILE A 105 18.34 -40.16 13.61
CA ILE A 105 17.12 -39.35 13.77
C ILE A 105 17.47 -37.86 13.84
N SER A 106 18.47 -37.49 14.64
CA SER A 106 18.85 -36.08 14.80
C SER A 106 19.43 -35.49 13.52
N GLU A 107 20.23 -36.24 12.78
CA GLU A 107 20.73 -35.86 11.46
C GLU A 107 19.59 -35.70 10.45
N ALA A 108 18.64 -36.63 10.42
CA ALA A 108 17.49 -36.55 9.52
C ALA A 108 16.59 -35.34 9.81
N HIS A 109 16.42 -34.98 11.08
CA HIS A 109 15.70 -33.75 11.46
C HIS A 109 16.45 -32.49 11.03
N ALA A 110 17.79 -32.46 11.19
CA ALA A 110 18.62 -31.36 10.74
C ALA A 110 18.56 -31.18 9.21
N GLU A 111 18.60 -32.28 8.46
CA GLU A 111 18.45 -32.26 6.99
C GLU A 111 17.06 -31.77 6.57
N LEU A 112 15.98 -32.24 7.21
CA LEU A 112 14.63 -31.75 6.95
C LEU A 112 14.55 -30.22 7.15
N LYS A 113 15.11 -29.71 8.25
CA LYS A 113 15.11 -28.27 8.53
C LYS A 113 15.88 -27.49 7.47
N ARG A 114 17.10 -27.94 7.11
CA ARG A 114 17.91 -27.31 6.04
C ARG A 114 17.16 -27.31 4.70
N GLY A 115 16.49 -28.41 4.36
CA GLY A 115 15.67 -28.53 3.15
C GLY A 115 14.49 -27.56 3.13
N ILE A 116 13.76 -27.44 4.24
CA ILE A 116 12.64 -26.48 4.37
C ILE A 116 13.15 -25.03 4.23
N ASP A 117 14.29 -24.70 4.85
CA ASP A 117 14.88 -23.36 4.74
C ASP A 117 15.34 -23.04 3.31
N ALA A 118 15.87 -24.04 2.60
CA ALA A 118 16.24 -23.90 1.20
C ALA A 118 15.02 -23.67 0.30
N ASP A 119 13.94 -24.44 0.50
CA ASP A 119 12.69 -24.27 -0.25
C ASP A 119 12.04 -22.91 0.01
N TRP A 120 12.08 -22.43 1.26
CA TRP A 120 11.57 -21.10 1.59
C TRP A 120 12.35 -20.01 0.85
N ARG A 121 13.68 -20.07 0.87
CA ARG A 121 14.53 -19.13 0.13
C ARG A 121 14.22 -19.16 -1.36
N ALA A 122 14.14 -20.34 -1.96
CA ALA A 122 13.81 -20.51 -3.37
C ALA A 122 12.41 -19.96 -3.71
N SER A 123 11.44 -20.15 -2.81
CA SER A 123 10.07 -19.64 -2.99
C SER A 123 10.04 -18.10 -2.98
N VAL A 124 10.76 -17.46 -2.06
CA VAL A 124 10.86 -15.99 -1.96
C VAL A 124 11.57 -15.39 -3.18
N LEU A 125 12.57 -16.06 -3.74
CA LEU A 125 13.27 -15.58 -4.95
C LEU A 125 12.35 -15.48 -6.19
N ARG A 126 11.17 -16.11 -6.17
CA ARG A 126 10.18 -16.04 -7.26
C ARG A 126 9.30 -14.79 -7.21
N TYR A 127 9.41 -13.94 -6.19
CA TYR A 127 8.55 -12.75 -6.09
C TYR A 127 8.57 -11.84 -7.32
N PRO A 128 9.71 -11.53 -7.97
CA PRO A 128 9.71 -10.64 -9.14
C PRO A 128 8.79 -11.14 -10.26
N GLU A 129 8.97 -12.38 -10.71
CA GLU A 129 8.16 -12.99 -11.77
C GLU A 129 6.68 -13.11 -11.39
N VAL A 130 6.39 -13.45 -10.13
CA VAL A 130 5.02 -13.58 -9.62
C VAL A 130 4.32 -12.22 -9.55
N LEU A 131 5.04 -11.19 -9.10
CA LEU A 131 4.52 -9.81 -9.07
C LEU A 131 4.27 -9.32 -10.49
N ASP A 132 5.21 -9.52 -11.42
CA ASP A 132 5.04 -9.15 -12.83
C ASP A 132 3.80 -9.80 -13.45
N TYR A 133 3.59 -11.09 -13.19
CA TYR A 133 2.38 -11.78 -13.62
C TYR A 133 1.11 -11.13 -13.06
N PHE A 134 1.03 -10.90 -11.74
CA PHE A 134 -0.18 -10.31 -11.16
C PHE A 134 -0.42 -8.86 -11.59
N TYR A 135 0.63 -8.07 -11.79
CA TYR A 135 0.51 -6.74 -12.40
C TYR A 135 0.04 -6.81 -13.86
N SER A 136 0.45 -7.83 -14.62
CA SER A 136 0.00 -8.00 -16.01
C SER A 136 -1.52 -8.25 -16.14
N LEU A 137 -2.17 -8.72 -15.07
CA LEU A 137 -3.63 -8.94 -15.04
C LEU A 137 -4.42 -7.64 -14.80
N VAL A 138 -3.75 -6.55 -14.44
CA VAL A 138 -4.39 -5.27 -14.14
C VAL A 138 -4.61 -4.49 -15.42
N GLU A 139 -5.86 -4.31 -15.82
CA GLU A 139 -6.24 -3.53 -16.99
C GLU A 139 -6.69 -2.10 -16.62
N LEU A 140 -6.05 -1.09 -17.20
CA LEU A 140 -6.51 0.30 -17.17
C LEU A 140 -7.11 0.67 -18.53
N ARG A 141 -8.38 1.08 -18.54
CA ARG A 141 -9.08 1.46 -19.76
C ARG A 141 -9.29 2.96 -19.83
N LEU A 142 -8.77 3.57 -20.89
CA LEU A 142 -9.03 4.96 -21.22
C LEU A 142 -10.30 5.08 -22.09
N PRO A 143 -11.09 6.14 -21.92
CA PRO A 143 -12.17 6.44 -22.84
C PRO A 143 -11.61 6.77 -24.24
N ASN A 144 -12.37 6.46 -25.29
CA ASN A 144 -12.06 6.87 -26.65
C ASN A 144 -12.16 8.40 -26.79
N ASP A 145 -11.25 9.02 -27.54
CA ASP A 145 -11.22 10.46 -27.82
C ASP A 145 -12.55 11.00 -28.40
N ARG A 146 -13.29 10.16 -29.12
CA ARG A 146 -14.59 10.52 -29.71
C ARG A 146 -15.78 10.32 -28.76
N SER A 147 -15.54 9.88 -27.53
CA SER A 147 -16.60 9.69 -26.55
C SER A 147 -17.22 11.05 -26.18
N PRO A 148 -18.56 11.18 -26.10
CA PRO A 148 -19.20 12.43 -25.66
C PRO A 148 -18.69 12.94 -24.31
N ARG A 149 -18.26 12.04 -23.41
CA ARG A 149 -17.69 12.40 -22.11
C ARG A 149 -16.31 13.08 -22.19
N VAL A 150 -15.60 12.88 -23.30
CA VAL A 150 -14.29 13.49 -23.59
C VAL A 150 -14.48 14.79 -24.39
N ILE A 151 -15.36 14.78 -25.39
CA ILE A 151 -15.64 15.95 -26.24
C ILE A 151 -16.40 17.04 -25.46
N GLU A 152 -17.39 16.66 -24.66
CA GLU A 152 -18.27 17.57 -23.93
C GLU A 152 -18.24 17.24 -22.43
N PRO A 153 -17.11 17.52 -21.74
CA PRO A 153 -17.04 17.27 -20.32
C PRO A 153 -18.05 18.18 -19.58
N PRO A 154 -18.56 17.75 -18.42
CA PRO A 154 -19.61 18.48 -17.70
C PRO A 154 -19.19 19.90 -17.27
N PHE A 155 -17.89 20.15 -17.12
CA PHE A 155 -17.36 21.51 -16.87
C PHE A 155 -17.36 22.40 -18.12
N ALA A 156 -17.35 21.83 -19.33
CA ALA A 156 -17.53 22.61 -20.56
C ALA A 156 -18.99 23.09 -20.69
N ALA A 157 -19.94 22.20 -20.39
CA ALA A 157 -21.37 22.53 -20.38
C ALA A 157 -21.78 23.46 -19.22
N ALA A 158 -21.14 23.34 -18.05
CA ALA A 158 -21.34 24.24 -16.92
C ALA A 158 -20.65 25.61 -17.08
N GLY A 159 -19.98 25.82 -18.23
CA GLY A 159 -19.43 27.09 -18.64
C GLY A 159 -17.89 27.14 -18.64
N TYR A 160 -17.28 26.89 -19.80
CA TYR A 160 -16.24 27.80 -20.30
C TYR A 160 -16.84 29.18 -20.66
N ALA A 161 -18.16 29.32 -20.62
CA ALA A 161 -18.89 30.58 -20.50
C ALA A 161 -18.58 31.23 -19.15
N ASP A 162 -17.36 31.72 -19.04
CA ASP A 162 -17.15 33.10 -18.73
C ASP A 162 -17.97 33.69 -17.57
N ARG A 163 -17.57 33.36 -16.34
CA ARG A 163 -17.91 34.19 -15.17
C ARG A 163 -16.93 35.36 -14.98
N GLY A 164 -16.12 35.72 -15.99
CA GLY A 164 -15.02 36.69 -15.86
C GLY A 164 -14.90 37.77 -16.94
N TYR A 165 -15.72 37.76 -17.98
CA TYR A 165 -15.64 38.57 -19.20
C TYR A 165 -17.06 39.01 -19.63
N ASP A 166 -17.98 39.14 -18.67
CA ASP A 166 -19.17 39.94 -18.88
C ASP A 166 -18.86 41.43 -18.59
N HIS A 167 -18.48 42.16 -19.64
CA HIS A 167 -18.40 43.63 -19.62
C HIS A 167 -19.77 44.32 -19.44
N SER A 168 -20.89 43.59 -19.31
CA SER A 168 -22.24 44.17 -19.25
C SER A 168 -22.71 44.58 -17.86
N ARG A 169 -21.86 44.49 -16.81
CA ARG A 169 -22.22 44.98 -15.45
C ARG A 169 -22.02 46.49 -15.24
N ILE A 170 -21.91 47.29 -16.30
CA ILE A 170 -22.16 48.73 -16.23
C ILE A 170 -23.58 48.98 -16.74
N GLY A 171 -24.51 49.17 -15.81
CA GLY A 171 -25.81 49.75 -16.10
C GLY A 171 -26.98 48.78 -15.99
N LYS A 172 -27.49 48.61 -14.77
CA LYS A 172 -28.92 48.79 -14.46
C LYS A 172 -29.16 48.62 -12.97
N GLU A 173 -29.26 49.76 -12.28
CA GLU A 173 -29.91 49.84 -10.98
C GLU A 173 -31.36 49.37 -11.10
N GLY A 174 -31.71 48.33 -10.32
CA GLY A 174 -33.04 47.73 -10.28
C GLY A 174 -33.61 47.73 -8.86
N LYS A 175 -34.20 48.88 -8.47
CA LYS A 175 -35.28 49.10 -7.48
C LYS A 175 -35.57 47.98 -6.46
N LYS A 176 -35.14 48.20 -5.20
CA LYS A 176 -35.68 47.55 -4.00
C LYS A 176 -37.12 48.02 -3.71
N LYS A 177 -38.09 47.09 -3.66
CA LYS A 177 -39.45 47.36 -3.16
C LYS A 177 -39.55 46.96 -1.68
N LYS A 178 -39.82 47.97 -0.85
CA LYS A 178 -39.97 47.95 0.61
C LYS A 178 -41.37 47.41 0.97
N ARG A 179 -41.47 46.37 1.82
CA ARG A 179 -42.74 45.93 2.43
C ARG A 179 -42.61 46.04 3.95
N ARG A 180 -43.60 46.69 4.56
CA ARG A 180 -43.65 47.18 5.94
C ARG A 180 -44.68 46.35 6.75
N GLU A 181 -44.24 45.91 7.93
CA GLU A 181 -44.89 45.72 9.25
C GLU A 181 -46.26 45.03 9.39
N ARG A 182 -46.41 44.18 10.44
CA ARG A 182 -47.23 44.47 11.66
C ARG A 182 -47.44 43.22 12.56
N GLU A 183 -46.96 43.27 13.81
CA GLU A 183 -47.37 42.41 14.95
C GLU A 183 -48.63 43.00 15.64
N PRO A 184 -49.30 42.30 16.59
CA PRO A 184 -48.90 42.42 18.02
C PRO A 184 -49.19 41.23 18.99
N SER A 185 -48.36 41.15 20.04
CA SER A 185 -48.64 40.89 21.47
C SER A 185 -49.16 39.53 22.00
N ALA A 186 -48.41 38.92 22.94
CA ALA A 186 -48.70 38.84 24.40
C ALA A 186 -47.79 37.82 25.14
N ALA A 187 -47.28 38.19 26.32
CA ALA A 187 -46.50 37.36 27.28
C ALA A 187 -47.39 36.95 28.48
N PRO A 188 -46.89 36.41 29.63
CA PRO A 188 -45.77 35.51 30.00
C PRO A 188 -46.24 34.33 30.91
N ILE A 189 -45.32 33.44 31.38
CA ILE A 189 -45.18 32.95 32.79
C ILE A 189 -44.29 31.69 32.88
N GLU A 190 -43.42 31.69 33.90
CA GLU A 190 -42.47 30.67 34.30
C GLU A 190 -43.07 29.44 35.02
N ARG A 191 -42.35 28.29 34.99
CA ARG A 191 -41.76 27.63 36.18
C ARG A 191 -41.12 26.27 35.86
N GLY A 192 -39.84 26.13 36.21
CA GLY A 192 -39.38 25.09 37.14
C GLY A 192 -38.89 23.72 36.63
N ARG A 193 -37.57 23.53 36.79
CA ARG A 193 -36.84 22.35 37.34
C ARG A 193 -36.61 21.09 36.47
N GLY A 194 -35.33 20.72 36.34
CA GLY A 194 -34.86 19.33 36.53
C GLY A 194 -33.75 18.82 35.60
N ASN A 195 -32.58 18.47 36.20
CA ASN A 195 -31.48 17.59 35.73
C ASN A 195 -30.75 17.90 34.41
N ARG A 196 -29.43 18.14 34.32
CA ARG A 196 -28.23 17.42 34.82
C ARG A 196 -28.09 15.99 34.27
N GLU A 197 -27.33 15.87 33.16
CA GLU A 197 -26.25 14.90 32.83
C GLU A 197 -26.09 14.83 31.30
N GLU A 198 -25.02 15.43 30.78
CA GLU A 198 -23.83 14.73 30.24
C GLU A 198 -24.12 13.91 28.97
N HIS A 199 -23.60 14.40 27.83
CA HIS A 199 -22.78 13.67 26.85
C HIS A 199 -22.61 14.54 25.59
N MET A 200 -21.66 15.48 25.62
CA MET A 200 -21.14 16.13 24.41
C MET A 200 -20.21 15.16 23.69
N TYR A 201 -20.61 14.68 22.52
CA TYR A 201 -19.72 14.06 21.55
C TYR A 201 -18.87 15.15 20.91
N THR A 202 -17.63 15.26 21.39
CA THR A 202 -16.55 16.01 20.77
C THR A 202 -16.08 15.31 19.51
N VAL A 203 -16.17 16.02 18.40
CA VAL A 203 -15.43 15.78 17.16
C VAL A 203 -13.95 16.06 17.41
N VAL A 204 -13.09 15.05 17.37
CA VAL A 204 -11.68 15.17 16.95
C VAL A 204 -11.25 13.87 16.26
N GLY A 205 -11.29 13.85 14.93
CA GLY A 205 -10.67 12.82 14.12
C GLY A 205 -9.15 12.93 14.21
N ARG A 206 -8.51 12.00 14.93
CA ARG A 206 -7.07 11.73 14.78
C ARG A 206 -6.89 10.69 13.68
N THR A 207 -6.36 11.10 12.54
CA THR A 207 -5.78 10.22 11.53
C THR A 207 -4.62 9.43 12.15
N ARG A 208 -4.87 8.16 12.49
CA ARG A 208 -3.80 7.19 12.78
C ARG A 208 -3.23 6.69 11.45
N GLY A 209 -1.98 7.05 11.17
CA GLY A 209 -1.19 6.42 10.11
C GLY A 209 -0.90 4.94 10.41
N PRO A 210 -0.47 4.17 9.42
CA PRO A 210 -0.14 2.76 9.58
C PRO A 210 1.05 2.57 10.55
N PRO A 211 1.11 1.44 11.30
CA PRO A 211 2.19 1.19 12.25
C PRO A 211 3.55 1.02 11.53
N PRO A 212 4.67 1.49 12.11
CA PRO A 212 6.00 1.29 11.56
C PRO A 212 6.40 -0.19 11.63
N VAL A 213 7.00 -0.69 10.54
CA VAL A 213 7.62 -2.02 10.46
C VAL A 213 8.84 -2.08 11.38
N PRO A 214 9.11 -3.18 12.09
CA PRO A 214 10.31 -3.30 12.94
C PRO A 214 11.58 -3.30 12.08
N THR A 215 12.41 -2.28 12.24
CA THR A 215 13.76 -2.21 11.66
C THR A 215 14.69 -3.17 12.42
N PRO A 216 15.49 -4.02 11.76
CA PRO A 216 16.46 -4.88 12.44
C PRO A 216 17.53 -4.04 13.17
N PRO A 217 18.05 -4.50 14.33
CA PRO A 217 19.02 -3.76 15.11
C PRO A 217 20.34 -3.60 14.34
N ILE A 218 20.72 -2.34 14.12
CA ILE A 218 22.06 -1.95 13.66
C ILE A 218 23.03 -2.25 14.82
N GLN A 219 23.84 -3.29 14.70
CA GLN A 219 24.94 -3.52 15.64
C GLN A 219 26.05 -2.50 15.37
N PRO A 220 26.49 -1.71 16.38
CA PRO A 220 27.70 -0.92 16.27
C PRO A 220 28.90 -1.85 16.54
N GLY A 221 29.51 -2.36 15.48
CA GLY A 221 30.61 -3.32 15.63
C GLY A 221 31.39 -3.51 14.34
N GLY A 222 32.09 -2.46 13.91
CA GLY A 222 33.12 -2.59 12.87
C GLY A 222 34.24 -3.50 13.36
N TYR A 223 34.44 -4.62 12.68
CA TYR A 223 35.62 -5.46 12.89
C TYR A 223 36.89 -4.72 12.47
N PRO A 224 37.99 -4.81 13.25
CA PRO A 224 39.26 -4.21 12.88
C PRO A 224 39.92 -4.97 11.73
N HIS A 225 40.48 -4.21 10.80
CA HIS A 225 41.32 -4.66 9.70
C HIS A 225 42.56 -5.44 10.21
N PRO A 226 42.95 -6.56 9.57
CA PRO A 226 44.24 -7.20 9.85
C PRO A 226 45.39 -6.42 9.18
N PRO A 227 46.57 -6.31 9.82
CA PRO A 227 47.71 -5.60 9.26
C PRO A 227 48.35 -6.40 8.11
N GLY A 228 48.60 -5.71 7.00
CA GLY A 228 49.26 -6.25 5.82
C GLY A 228 50.71 -6.65 6.08
N PHE A 229 51.06 -7.83 5.59
CA PHE A 229 52.40 -8.38 5.59
C PHE A 229 53.36 -7.58 4.69
N TYR A 230 54.60 -7.51 5.16
CA TYR A 230 55.81 -6.91 4.59
C TYR A 230 55.97 -7.03 3.06
N ARG A 231 56.39 -5.92 2.43
CA ARG A 231 57.11 -5.93 1.13
C ARG A 231 58.62 -5.84 1.39
N TYR A 232 59.35 -6.79 0.83
CA TYR A 232 60.80 -6.76 0.64
C TYR A 232 61.20 -5.64 -0.33
N GLN A 233 62.22 -4.87 0.04
CA GLN A 233 63.32 -4.40 -0.81
C GLN A 233 64.60 -4.51 0.00
#